data_AF-A0A267DML4-F1
#
_entry.id   AF-A0A267DML4-F1
#
_cell.length_a   1.000
_cell.length_b   1.000
_cell.length_c   1.000
_cell.angle_alpha   90.00
_cell.angle_beta   90.00
_cell.angle_gamma   90.00
#
_symmetry.space_group_name_H-M   'P 1'
#
loop_
_entity.id
_entity.type
_entity.pdbx_description
1 polymer ?
#
loop_
_entity_poly.entity_id
_entity_poly.type
_entity_poly.pdbx_seq_one_letter_code
_entity_poly.pdbx_strand_id
1 'polypeptide(L)'
;MQPAPNFGARLPRDLAFRCVLVCTVLACILYFVAFVTPNWIELKPEMESTFLRLGLWTACFKGYLHPEDYVSKAYYGCWYIYYPSTTTSAAG
;
A
#
# COMPACT_ATOMS: atom_id res chain seq x y z
N MET A 1 46.93 19.20 16.36
CA MET A 1 46.24 18.37 15.36
C MET A 1 45.91 17.03 16.02
N GLN A 2 44.64 16.76 16.36
CA GLN A 2 44.20 15.44 16.80
C GLN A 2 43.67 14.68 15.57
N PRO A 3 44.10 13.42 15.32
CA PRO A 3 43.52 12.62 14.26
C PRO A 3 42.08 12.23 14.61
N ALA A 4 41.20 12.22 13.61
CA ALA A 4 39.78 11.91 13.77
C ALA A 4 39.56 10.49 14.35
N PRO A 5 38.51 10.28 15.17
CA PRO A 5 38.15 8.94 15.60
C PRO A 5 37.68 8.13 14.39
N ASN A 6 38.43 7.08 14.04
CA ASN A 6 38.06 6.15 12.99
C ASN A 6 36.88 5.30 13.49
N PHE A 7 35.65 5.75 13.23
CA PHE A 7 34.41 4.97 13.40
C PHE A 7 34.27 3.85 12.34
N GLY A 8 35.34 3.58 11.58
CA GLY A 8 35.39 2.60 10.51
C GLY A 8 36.08 1.31 10.95
N ALA A 9 35.37 0.20 10.80
CA ALA A 9 35.93 -1.13 10.52
C ALA A 9 36.47 -1.98 11.69
N ARG A 10 35.70 -2.13 12.77
CA ARG A 10 35.71 -3.40 13.53
C ARG A 10 34.32 -3.83 14.01
N LEU A 11 33.33 -3.71 13.12
CA LEU A 11 32.06 -4.41 13.36
C LEU A 11 32.36 -5.93 13.22
N PRO A 12 32.13 -6.74 14.27
CA PRO A 12 32.39 -8.17 14.18
C PRO A 12 31.52 -8.75 13.06
N ARG A 13 32.11 -9.58 12.18
CA ARG A 13 31.39 -10.19 11.05
C ARG A 13 30.10 -10.86 11.50
N ASP A 14 30.11 -11.46 12.69
CA ASP A 14 28.96 -12.12 13.30
C ASP A 14 27.79 -11.16 13.56
N LEU A 15 28.07 -9.92 13.95
CA LEU A 15 27.04 -8.88 14.13
C LEU A 15 26.51 -8.41 12.78
N ALA A 16 27.37 -8.23 11.78
CA ALA A 16 26.94 -7.87 10.43
C ALA A 16 26.00 -8.93 9.83
N PHE A 17 26.34 -10.23 9.96
CA PHE A 17 25.48 -11.32 9.49
C PHE A 17 24.12 -11.34 10.20
N ARG A 18 24.11 -11.15 11.52
CA ARG A 18 22.85 -11.07 12.29
C ARG A 18 21.99 -9.88 11.88
N CYS A 19 22.58 -8.70 11.68
CA CYS A 19 21.87 -7.52 11.21
C CYS A 19 21.27 -7.74 9.82
N VAL A 20 22.04 -8.30 8.89
CA VAL A 20 21.54 -8.61 7.54
C VAL A 20 20.37 -9.59 7.59
N LEU A 21 20.49 -10.68 8.36
CA LEU A 21 19.41 -11.66 8.50
C LEU A 21 18.12 -11.01 9.03
N VAL A 22 18.22 -10.20 10.08
CA VAL A 22 17.07 -9.52 10.69
C VAL A 22 16.46 -8.52 9.69
N CYS A 23 17.27 -7.70 9.02
CA CYS A 23 16.80 -6.74 8.02
C CYS A 23 16.09 -7.45 6.85
N THR A 24 16.62 -8.57 6.37
CA THR A 24 15.99 -9.33 5.27
C THR A 24 14.64 -9.90 5.70
N VAL A 25 14.54 -10.50 6.89
CA VAL A 25 13.27 -11.03 7.40
C VAL A 25 12.23 -9.92 7.58
N LEU A 26 12.63 -8.78 8.15
CA LEU A 26 11.75 -7.61 8.28
C LEU A 26 11.29 -7.08 6.93
N ALA A 27 12.20 -6.99 5.94
CA ALA A 27 11.87 -6.57 4.59
C ALA A 27 10.84 -7.52 3.96
N CYS A 28 11.01 -8.84 4.08
CA CYS A 28 10.04 -9.82 3.57
C CYS A 28 8.65 -9.64 4.20
N ILE A 29 8.58 -9.41 5.51
CA ILE A 29 7.31 -9.19 6.21
C ILE A 29 6.65 -7.90 5.73
N LEU A 30 7.40 -6.80 5.63
CA LEU A 30 6.88 -5.51 5.14
C LEU A 30 6.39 -5.61 3.70
N TYR A 31 7.10 -6.33 2.84
CA TYR A 31 6.65 -6.61 1.48
C TYR A 31 5.33 -7.38 1.47
N PHE A 32 5.24 -8.45 2.26
CA PHE A 32 4.00 -9.23 2.34
C PHE A 32 2.82 -8.37 2.83
N VAL A 33 3.04 -7.58 3.88
CA VAL A 33 2.03 -6.66 4.42
C VAL A 33 1.62 -5.66 3.34
N ALA A 34 2.56 -5.04 2.64
CA ALA A 34 2.23 -4.12 1.55
C ALA A 34 1.33 -4.80 0.50
N PHE A 35 1.65 -6.04 0.10
CA PHE A 35 0.84 -6.79 -0.86
C PHE A 35 -0.59 -7.05 -0.38
N VAL A 36 -0.83 -7.36 0.89
CA VAL A 36 -2.17 -7.69 1.40
C VAL A 36 -2.96 -6.47 1.91
N THR A 37 -2.30 -5.34 2.13
CA THR A 37 -2.90 -4.17 2.77
C THR A 37 -3.79 -3.40 1.80
N PRO A 38 -5.06 -3.10 2.15
CA PRO A 38 -6.01 -2.38 1.28
C PRO A 38 -5.93 -0.84 1.40
N ASN A 39 -5.02 -0.29 2.19
CA ASN A 39 -4.97 1.14 2.55
C ASN A 39 -3.63 1.82 2.18
N TRP A 40 -3.20 1.69 0.92
CA TRP A 40 -2.00 2.36 0.44
C TRP A 40 -2.22 3.87 0.34
N ILE A 41 -3.42 4.25 -0.12
CA ILE A 41 -3.83 5.64 -0.30
C ILE A 41 -5.24 5.77 0.27
N GLU A 42 -5.34 6.60 1.31
CA GLU A 42 -6.59 6.95 1.98
C GLU A 42 -6.92 8.39 1.65
N LEU A 43 -8.14 8.65 1.18
CA LEU A 43 -8.58 10.01 0.96
C LEU A 43 -9.12 10.63 2.25
N LYS A 44 -8.77 11.90 2.45
CA LYS A 44 -9.31 12.69 3.55
C LYS A 44 -10.80 12.94 3.28
N PRO A 45 -11.67 12.85 4.31
CA PRO A 45 -13.11 13.03 4.15
C PRO A 45 -13.52 14.44 3.71
N GLU A 46 -12.60 15.40 3.76
CA GLU A 46 -12.83 16.80 3.38
C GLU A 46 -12.68 17.07 1.87
N MET A 47 -12.13 16.12 1.13
CA MET A 47 -11.94 16.25 -0.32
C MET A 47 -13.10 15.54 -1.03
N GLU A 48 -14.01 16.30 -1.66
CA GLU A 48 -15.09 15.83 -2.55
C GLU A 48 -14.50 15.09 -3.76
N SER A 49 -14.09 13.85 -3.53
CA SER A 49 -13.39 13.05 -4.52
C SER A 49 -13.85 11.62 -4.44
N THR A 50 -13.95 11.02 -5.61
CA THR A 50 -14.68 9.78 -5.86
C THR A 50 -13.89 8.52 -5.50
N PHE A 51 -12.71 8.68 -4.87
CA PHE A 51 -11.80 7.64 -4.44
C PHE A 51 -11.81 7.57 -2.91
N LEU A 52 -12.09 6.41 -2.31
CA LEU A 52 -12.13 6.29 -0.84
C LEU A 52 -10.82 5.71 -0.31
N ARG A 53 -10.49 4.49 -0.77
CA ARG A 53 -9.29 3.74 -0.36
C ARG A 53 -8.81 2.88 -1.51
N LEU A 54 -7.51 2.84 -1.71
CA LEU A 54 -6.87 2.04 -2.76
C LEU A 54 -5.86 1.09 -2.11
N GLY A 55 -6.05 -0.20 -2.35
CA GLY A 55 -5.09 -1.26 -2.11
C GLY A 55 -4.52 -1.81 -3.41
N LEU A 56 -3.61 -2.77 -3.30
CA LEU A 56 -3.05 -3.43 -4.47
C LEU A 56 -4.09 -4.27 -5.22
N TRP A 57 -4.93 -5.00 -4.47
CA TRP A 57 -5.89 -5.95 -5.05
C TRP A 57 -7.34 -5.47 -5.00
N THR A 58 -7.65 -4.52 -4.13
CA THR A 58 -9.01 -4.00 -3.92
C THR A 58 -8.99 -2.48 -4.02
N ALA A 59 -9.89 -1.92 -4.82
CA ALA A 59 -10.08 -0.48 -4.97
C ALA A 59 -11.50 -0.10 -4.54
N CYS A 60 -11.61 0.85 -3.62
CA CYS A 60 -12.88 1.34 -3.10
C CYS A 60 -13.17 2.75 -3.62
N PHE A 61 -14.25 2.88 -4.38
CA PHE A 61 -14.71 4.15 -4.96
C PHE A 61 -16.03 4.58 -4.32
N LYS A 62 -16.21 5.90 -4.23
CA LYS A 62 -17.42 6.54 -3.70
C LYS A 62 -18.04 7.43 -4.78
N GLY A 63 -18.54 6.81 -5.86
CA GLY A 63 -19.30 7.48 -6.91
C GLY A 63 -18.47 7.95 -8.10
N TYR A 64 -17.37 7.27 -8.42
CA TYR A 64 -16.55 7.61 -9.59
C TYR A 64 -17.39 7.49 -10.88
N LEU A 65 -17.42 8.55 -11.70
CA LEU A 65 -17.95 8.54 -13.05
C LEU A 65 -16.77 8.55 -14.03
N HIS A 66 -16.71 7.54 -14.90
CA HIS A 66 -15.73 7.54 -15.96
C HIS A 66 -16.22 8.47 -17.10
N PRO A 67 -15.42 9.47 -17.53
CA PRO A 67 -15.87 10.49 -18.48
C PRO A 67 -16.08 9.99 -19.92
N GLU A 68 -15.56 8.81 -20.28
CA GLU A 68 -15.69 8.19 -21.61
C GLU A 68 -16.88 7.22 -21.73
N ASP A 69 -17.61 6.93 -20.63
CA ASP A 69 -18.75 6.03 -20.69
C ASP A 69 -20.03 6.77 -21.12
N TYR A 70 -20.57 6.42 -22.30
CA TYR A 70 -21.87 6.92 -22.81
C TYR A 70 -23.06 6.62 -21.88
N VAL A 71 -22.90 5.70 -20.93
CA VAL A 71 -23.86 5.40 -19.88
C VAL A 71 -23.18 5.74 -18.56
N SER A 72 -23.50 6.90 -17.99
CA SER A 72 -22.95 7.42 -16.74
C SER A 72 -23.29 6.50 -15.55
N LYS A 73 -22.53 5.41 -15.40
CA LYS A 73 -22.60 4.51 -14.25
C LYS A 73 -21.68 5.05 -13.16
N ALA A 74 -22.28 5.43 -12.05
CA ALA A 74 -21.55 5.80 -10.85
C ALA A 74 -21.10 4.52 -10.12
N TYR A 75 -19.79 4.34 -9.97
CA TYR A 75 -19.22 3.19 -9.27
C TYR A 75 -19.16 3.47 -7.76
N TYR A 76 -19.96 2.72 -6.99
CA TYR A 76 -19.97 2.75 -5.52
C TYR A 76 -19.54 1.39 -4.98
N GLY A 77 -18.64 1.39 -3.98
CA GLY A 77 -18.23 0.18 -3.27
C GLY A 77 -16.78 -0.22 -3.53
N CYS A 78 -16.40 -1.36 -2.96
CA CYS A 78 -15.07 -1.95 -3.09
C CYS A 78 -15.07 -3.05 -4.13
N TRP A 79 -14.14 -2.97 -5.08
CA TRP A 79 -14.04 -3.85 -6.23
C TRP A 79 -12.69 -4.54 -6.23
N TYR A 80 -12.68 -5.82 -6.60
CA TYR A 80 -11.46 -6.60 -6.74
C TYR A 80 -10.96 -6.53 -8.19
N ILE A 81 -9.67 -6.26 -8.41
CA ILE A 81 -9.12 -6.06 -9.76
C ILE A 81 -9.38 -7.27 -10.69
N TYR A 82 -9.35 -8.49 -10.15
CA TYR A 82 -9.48 -9.71 -10.95
C TYR A 82 -10.91 -10.15 -11.24
N TYR A 83 -11.89 -9.66 -10.49
CA TYR A 83 -13.30 -10.04 -10.66
C TYR A 83 -14.17 -8.80 -10.63
N PRO A 84 -14.36 -8.12 -11.78
CA PRO A 84 -15.29 -6.99 -11.88
C PRO A 84 -16.76 -7.43 -11.90
N SER A 85 -17.05 -8.73 -11.85
CA SER A 85 -18.40 -9.24 -12.10
C SER A 85 -19.30 -9.15 -10.87
N THR A 86 -20.40 -8.42 -11.07
CA THR A 86 -21.68 -8.39 -10.34
C THR A 86 -21.77 -7.47 -9.12
N THR A 87 -22.39 -6.31 -9.37
CA THR A 87 -23.35 -5.64 -8.49
C THR A 87 -23.75 -6.43 -7.25
N THR A 88 -23.22 -6.03 -6.10
CA THR A 88 -23.98 -6.03 -4.85
C THR A 88 -23.80 -4.67 -4.18
N SER A 89 -24.76 -3.79 -4.45
CA SER A 89 -25.17 -2.79 -3.46
C SER A 89 -25.61 -3.53 -2.20
N ALA A 90 -24.79 -3.50 -1.15
CA ALA A 90 -25.19 -3.71 0.25
C ALA A 90 -24.03 -3.16 1.10
N ALA A 91 -24.12 -1.92 1.54
CA ALA A 91 -24.64 -1.57 2.85
C ALA A 91 -23.76 -2.11 3.99
N GLY A 92 -23.00 -1.18 4.56
CA GLY A 92 -22.22 -1.26 5.78
C GLY A 92 -21.67 0.13 6.05
#